data_AF-A0A848VTI1-F1
#
_entry.id   AF-A0A848VTI1-F1
#
_cell.length_a   1.000
_cell.length_b   1.000
_cell.length_c   1.000
_cell.angle_alpha   90.00
_cell.angle_beta   90.00
_cell.angle_gamma   90.00
#
_symmetry.space_group_name_H-M   'P 1'
#
loop_
_entity.id
_entity.type
_entity.pdbx_description
1 polymer ?
#
loop_
_entity_poly.entity_id
_entity_poly.type
_entity_poly.pdbx_seq_one_letter_code
_entity_poly.pdbx_strand_id
1 'polypeptide(L)'
;DYGAVRLFLDVADPSLIPTPGTDFGEALKIAMRAFRAPHLGSEDEVRTRALLFVSDGENHVADIDEILTEARSESIVMFAAGVGETDGVPIPVYRNGRQVDFKKDQAGRVVTTRLEEDALQELAADGTYFRIARTSSSLSSLTTALERLDRTSFGAEEFEEYQEQYQWPLALGLLLLLLEVVLSDRVRPASNPFAEFSTPMNS
;
A
#
# COMPACT_ATOMS: atom_id res chain seq x y z
N ASP A 1 -11.64 4.52 -9.71
CA ASP A 1 -13.02 4.86 -10.10
C ASP A 1 -13.65 5.71 -8.99
N TYR A 2 -13.88 7.00 -9.26
CA TYR A 2 -14.34 7.98 -8.27
C TYR A 2 -15.85 7.92 -8.01
N GLY A 3 -16.62 7.29 -8.92
CA GLY A 3 -18.07 7.20 -8.82
C GLY A 3 -18.55 6.23 -7.74
N ALA A 4 -17.88 5.09 -7.59
CA ALA A 4 -18.25 4.06 -6.61
C ALA A 4 -18.07 4.54 -5.17
N VAL A 5 -16.97 5.23 -4.85
CA VAL A 5 -16.71 5.77 -3.49
C VAL A 5 -17.74 6.82 -3.11
N ARG A 6 -18.14 7.71 -4.04
CA ARG A 6 -19.22 8.68 -3.79
C ARG A 6 -20.56 8.01 -3.52
N LEU A 7 -20.91 6.95 -4.26
CA LEU A 7 -22.13 6.21 -4.04
C LEU A 7 -22.18 5.57 -2.64
N PHE A 8 -21.06 5.02 -2.15
CA PHE A 8 -21.00 4.45 -0.81
C PHE A 8 -21.03 5.51 0.29
N LEU A 9 -20.39 6.66 0.09
CA LEU A 9 -20.44 7.80 1.03
C LEU A 9 -21.84 8.40 1.13
N ASP A 10 -22.58 8.47 0.02
CA ASP A 10 -23.97 8.99 0.00
C ASP A 10 -24.97 8.05 0.71
N VAL A 11 -24.65 6.77 0.85
CA VAL A 11 -25.50 5.75 1.47
C VAL A 11 -25.13 5.47 2.94
N ALA A 12 -23.96 5.92 3.40
CA ALA A 12 -23.49 5.71 4.76
C ALA A 12 -24.27 6.60 5.75
N ASP A 13 -25.10 5.99 6.61
CA ASP A 13 -25.87 6.66 7.66
C ASP A 13 -25.55 6.06 9.04
N PRO A 14 -25.25 6.88 10.08
CA PRO A 14 -25.01 6.40 11.44
C PRO A 14 -26.15 5.56 12.04
N SER A 15 -27.39 5.73 11.56
CA SER A 15 -28.56 4.93 11.98
C SER A 15 -28.50 3.47 11.52
N LEU A 16 -27.56 3.11 10.64
CA LEU A 16 -27.32 1.74 10.21
C LEU A 16 -26.52 0.92 11.23
N ILE A 17 -25.90 1.55 12.23
CA ILE A 17 -25.09 0.87 13.26
C ILE A 17 -25.90 0.74 14.56
N PRO A 18 -26.30 -0.48 14.98
CA PRO A 18 -27.21 -0.68 16.12
C PRO A 18 -26.56 -0.42 17.49
N THR A 19 -25.23 -0.55 17.59
CA THR A 19 -24.51 -0.52 18.86
C THR A 19 -23.50 0.64 18.86
N PRO A 20 -23.63 1.62 19.77
CA PRO A 20 -22.64 2.67 19.93
C PRO A 20 -21.33 2.11 20.54
N GLY A 21 -20.20 2.43 19.91
CA GLY A 21 -18.86 2.02 20.33
C GLY A 21 -17.91 1.99 19.12
N THR A 22 -16.62 2.20 19.34
CA THR A 22 -15.60 2.22 18.28
C THR A 22 -14.50 1.21 18.58
N ASP A 23 -14.59 0.00 18.04
CA ASP A 23 -13.53 -1.01 18.16
C ASP A 23 -12.70 -1.05 16.86
N PHE A 24 -11.49 -0.48 16.90
CA PHE A 24 -10.60 -0.45 15.74
C PHE A 24 -10.09 -1.85 15.36
N GLY A 25 -9.92 -2.75 16.34
CA GLY A 25 -9.46 -4.12 16.10
C GLY A 25 -10.53 -4.96 15.39
N GLU A 26 -11.78 -4.87 15.84
CA GLU A 26 -12.90 -5.51 15.16
C GLU A 26 -13.09 -4.96 13.74
N ALA A 27 -12.98 -3.64 13.58
CA ALA A 27 -13.06 -3.00 12.28
C ALA A 27 -11.93 -3.45 11.33
N LEU A 28 -10.69 -3.59 11.82
CA LEU A 28 -9.58 -4.16 11.03
C LEU A 28 -9.91 -5.59 10.57
N LYS A 29 -10.41 -6.44 11.48
CA LYS A 29 -10.80 -7.84 11.14
C LYS A 29 -11.92 -7.90 10.12
N ILE A 30 -12.86 -6.95 10.15
CA ILE A 30 -13.91 -6.82 9.13
C ILE A 30 -13.28 -6.40 7.79
N ALA A 31 -12.39 -5.41 7.79
CA ALA A 31 -11.70 -4.94 6.59
C ALA A 31 -10.86 -6.06 5.94
N MET A 32 -10.10 -6.82 6.72
CA MET A 32 -9.33 -7.98 6.24
C MET A 32 -10.21 -9.02 5.56
N ARG A 33 -11.39 -9.33 6.14
CA ARG A 33 -12.36 -10.23 5.52
C ARG A 33 -12.91 -9.67 4.21
N ALA A 34 -13.19 -8.38 4.16
CA ALA A 34 -13.65 -7.71 2.94
C ALA A 34 -12.58 -7.75 1.83
N PHE A 35 -11.31 -7.53 2.16
CA PHE A 35 -10.21 -7.60 1.19
C PHE A 35 -9.94 -8.99 0.64
N ARG A 36 -10.28 -10.05 1.39
CA ARG A 36 -10.17 -11.45 0.96
C ARG A 36 -11.37 -11.91 0.12
N ALA A 37 -12.39 -11.06 -0.07
CA ALA A 37 -13.56 -11.45 -0.86
C ALA A 37 -13.16 -11.68 -2.34
N PRO A 38 -13.63 -12.77 -2.97
CA PRO A 38 -13.17 -13.24 -4.30
C PRO A 38 -13.43 -12.29 -5.49
N HIS A 39 -13.94 -11.07 -5.24
CA HIS A 39 -14.34 -10.10 -6.26
C HIS A 39 -13.37 -8.91 -6.39
N LEU A 40 -12.23 -8.94 -5.69
CA LEU A 40 -11.27 -7.81 -5.64
C LEU A 40 -9.96 -8.02 -6.43
N GLY A 41 -9.72 -9.19 -7.01
CA GLY A 41 -8.54 -9.44 -7.85
C GLY A 41 -8.18 -10.92 -7.95
N SER A 42 -7.26 -11.25 -8.86
CA SER A 42 -6.62 -12.56 -8.99
C SER A 42 -5.95 -12.93 -7.66
N GLU A 43 -6.06 -14.20 -7.25
CA GLU A 43 -5.55 -14.71 -5.96
C GLU A 43 -4.01 -14.60 -5.80
N ASP A 44 -3.31 -14.29 -6.90
CA ASP A 44 -1.84 -14.38 -7.00
C ASP A 44 -1.09 -13.02 -6.93
N GLU A 45 -1.77 -11.88 -6.79
CA GLU A 45 -1.10 -10.56 -6.78
C GLU A 45 -1.07 -9.96 -5.36
N VAL A 46 0.12 -9.83 -4.78
CA VAL A 46 0.34 -9.20 -3.47
C VAL A 46 0.20 -7.68 -3.62
N ARG A 47 -1.05 -7.20 -3.60
CA ARG A 47 -1.35 -5.77 -3.65
C ARG A 47 -1.36 -5.16 -2.26
N THR A 48 -0.68 -4.03 -2.10
CA THR A 48 -0.82 -3.21 -0.90
C THR A 48 -2.23 -2.64 -0.83
N ARG A 49 -2.85 -2.72 0.35
CA ARG A 49 -4.23 -2.30 0.58
C ARG A 49 -4.25 -1.05 1.45
N ALA A 50 -5.17 -0.14 1.19
CA ALA A 50 -5.38 1.04 2.03
C ALA A 50 -6.65 0.86 2.87
N LEU A 51 -6.56 1.12 4.18
CA LEU A 51 -7.70 1.16 5.09
C LEU A 51 -7.80 2.55 5.71
N LEU A 52 -8.91 3.26 5.52
CA LEU A 52 -9.16 4.58 6.10
C LEU A 52 -10.17 4.47 7.24
N PHE A 53 -9.74 4.81 8.45
CA PHE A 53 -10.62 5.03 9.60
C PHE A 53 -11.13 6.47 9.61
N VAL A 54 -12.41 6.67 9.88
CA VAL A 54 -13.01 8.00 10.07
C VAL A 54 -13.71 8.00 11.43
N SER A 55 -13.20 8.76 12.39
CA SER A 55 -13.68 8.74 13.77
C SER A 55 -13.36 10.05 14.49
N ASP A 56 -14.07 10.35 15.58
CA ASP A 56 -13.73 11.37 16.58
C ASP A 56 -12.64 10.90 17.56
N GLY A 57 -12.24 9.62 17.50
CA GLY A 57 -11.15 9.08 18.31
C GLY A 57 -11.52 8.80 19.77
N GLU A 58 -12.76 9.05 20.20
CA GLU A 58 -13.19 9.04 21.62
C GLU A 58 -13.25 7.65 22.30
N ASN A 59 -12.45 6.65 21.91
CA ASN A 59 -12.64 5.29 22.41
C ASN A 59 -11.40 4.53 22.89
N HIS A 60 -11.66 3.64 23.85
CA HIS A 60 -10.72 2.73 24.49
C HIS A 60 -10.14 1.71 23.50
N VAL A 61 -8.91 1.95 23.05
CA VAL A 61 -8.12 0.96 22.32
C VAL A 61 -7.23 0.24 23.32
N ALA A 62 -7.44 -1.06 23.50
CA ALA A 62 -6.40 -1.92 24.04
C ALA A 62 -5.48 -2.29 22.86
N ASP A 63 -4.23 -1.82 22.91
CA ASP A 63 -3.11 -2.20 22.02
C ASP A 63 -3.22 -1.80 20.54
N ILE A 64 -3.07 -0.50 20.24
CA ILE A 64 -2.85 0.02 18.87
C ILE A 64 -1.66 -0.68 18.17
N ASP A 65 -0.61 -1.01 18.93
CA ASP A 65 0.57 -1.72 18.42
C ASP A 65 0.26 -3.11 17.86
N GLU A 66 -0.65 -3.85 18.50
CA GLU A 66 -1.08 -5.17 18.02
C GLU A 66 -1.86 -5.02 16.71
N ILE A 67 -2.77 -4.04 16.64
CA ILE A 67 -3.56 -3.71 15.44
C ILE A 67 -2.64 -3.33 14.28
N LEU A 68 -1.63 -2.48 14.51
CA LEU A 68 -0.63 -2.11 13.51
C LEU A 68 0.17 -3.32 13.02
N THR A 69 0.58 -4.19 13.94
CA THR A 69 1.33 -5.41 13.60
C THR A 69 0.49 -6.36 12.74
N GLU A 70 -0.78 -6.56 13.09
CA GLU A 70 -1.70 -7.38 12.30
C GLU A 70 -1.90 -6.77 10.89
N ALA A 71 -2.16 -5.46 10.80
CA ALA A 71 -2.33 -4.75 9.53
C ALA A 71 -1.10 -4.88 8.61
N ARG A 72 0.11 -4.70 9.15
CA ARG A 72 1.37 -4.86 8.42
C ARG A 72 1.54 -6.26 7.87
N SER A 73 1.19 -7.30 8.64
CA SER A 73 1.33 -8.68 8.19
C SER A 73 0.44 -9.02 6.98
N GLU A 74 -0.63 -8.24 6.77
CA GLU A 74 -1.55 -8.37 5.64
C GLU A 74 -1.31 -7.34 4.52
N SER A 75 -0.17 -6.61 4.57
CA SER A 75 0.14 -5.52 3.62
C SER A 75 -0.94 -4.43 3.56
N ILE A 76 -1.56 -4.13 4.71
CA ILE A 76 -2.57 -3.08 4.86
C ILE A 76 -1.90 -1.84 5.46
N VAL A 77 -1.94 -0.72 4.73
CA VAL A 77 -1.55 0.59 5.24
C VAL A 77 -2.79 1.29 5.81
N MET A 78 -2.71 1.63 7.09
CA MET A 78 -3.79 2.29 7.82
C MET A 78 -3.66 3.81 7.73
N PHE A 79 -4.75 4.45 7.36
CA PHE A 79 -4.97 5.89 7.37
C PHE A 79 -6.06 6.20 8.40
N ALA A 80 -6.02 7.41 8.95
CA ALA A 80 -7.05 7.87 9.88
C ALA A 80 -7.48 9.29 9.54
N ALA A 81 -8.76 9.57 9.69
CA ALA A 81 -9.34 10.89 9.55
C ALA A 81 -10.13 11.24 10.81
N GLY A 82 -9.63 12.22 11.55
CA GLY A 82 -10.27 12.77 12.74
C GLY A 82 -11.39 13.73 12.38
N VAL A 83 -12.62 13.45 12.84
CA VAL A 83 -13.76 14.36 12.66
C VAL A 83 -14.06 15.05 13.98
N GLY A 84 -14.06 16.38 13.97
CA GLY A 84 -14.51 17.17 15.12
C GLY A 84 -13.52 18.23 15.56
N GLU A 85 -13.71 18.69 16.80
CA GLU A 85 -12.89 19.72 17.43
C GLU A 85 -12.32 19.20 18.75
N THR A 86 -11.08 19.58 19.07
CA THR A 86 -10.38 19.20 20.30
C THR A 86 -10.97 19.87 21.55
N ASP A 87 -11.65 21.00 21.40
CA ASP A 87 -12.17 21.77 22.53
C ASP A 87 -13.44 21.16 23.16
N GLY A 88 -14.02 20.13 22.54
CA GLY A 88 -15.26 19.52 22.98
C GLY A 88 -16.47 20.34 22.52
N VAL A 89 -17.31 19.76 21.69
CA VAL A 89 -18.47 20.44 21.09
C VAL A 89 -19.76 19.69 21.40
N PRO A 90 -20.85 20.39 21.72
CA PRO A 90 -22.13 19.73 21.99
C PRO A 90 -22.72 19.18 20.68
N ILE A 91 -23.30 17.98 20.74
CA ILE A 91 -23.87 17.32 19.56
C ILE A 91 -25.25 17.93 19.27
N PRO A 92 -25.46 18.62 18.14
CA PRO A 92 -26.75 19.23 17.82
C PRO A 92 -27.79 18.18 17.43
N VAL A 93 -29.04 18.39 17.85
CA VAL A 93 -30.21 17.61 17.41
C VAL A 93 -30.98 18.44 16.39
N TYR A 94 -31.16 17.89 15.19
CA TYR A 94 -31.92 18.50 14.12
C TYR A 94 -33.31 17.86 13.99
N ARG A 95 -34.32 18.70 13.77
CA ARG A 95 -35.67 18.27 13.38
C ARG A 95 -36.11 19.13 12.21
N ASN A 96 -36.44 18.50 11.08
CA ASN A 96 -36.81 19.19 9.83
C ASN A 96 -35.74 20.23 9.37
N GLY A 97 -34.46 19.89 9.49
CA GLY A 97 -33.34 20.75 9.08
C GLY A 97 -33.09 21.97 9.97
N ARG A 98 -33.84 22.15 11.08
CA ARG A 98 -33.56 23.17 12.09
C ARG A 98 -33.00 22.53 13.35
N GLN A 99 -31.98 23.18 13.93
CA GLN A 99 -31.47 22.78 15.23
C GLN A 99 -32.53 23.08 16.29
N VAL A 100 -32.89 22.06 17.08
CA VAL A 100 -33.95 22.17 18.08
C VAL A 100 -33.46 21.95 19.52
N ASP A 101 -32.37 21.21 19.71
CA ASP A 101 -31.76 20.97 21.02
C ASP A 101 -30.31 20.47 20.84
N PHE A 102 -29.65 20.12 21.94
CA PHE A 102 -28.44 19.31 21.96
C PHE A 102 -28.72 17.91 22.51
N LYS A 103 -27.91 16.92 22.13
CA LYS A 103 -28.00 15.56 22.65
C LYS A 103 -27.76 15.59 24.16
N LYS A 104 -28.60 14.88 24.91
CA LYS A 104 -28.53 14.78 26.37
C LYS A 104 -28.32 13.33 26.79
N ASP A 105 -27.59 13.13 27.88
CA ASP A 105 -27.42 11.82 28.51
C ASP A 105 -28.66 11.43 29.34
N GLN A 106 -28.64 10.23 29.95
CA GLN A 106 -29.74 9.75 30.80
C GLN A 106 -29.99 10.64 32.04
N ALA A 107 -29.00 11.46 32.43
CA ALA A 107 -29.10 12.40 33.53
C ALA A 107 -29.54 13.81 33.08
N GLY A 108 -29.84 14.00 31.79
CA GLY A 108 -30.28 15.28 31.22
C GLY A 108 -29.15 16.28 30.95
N ARG A 109 -27.88 15.89 31.07
CA ARG A 109 -26.71 16.75 30.80
C ARG A 109 -26.39 16.74 29.31
N VAL A 110 -25.96 17.88 28.78
CA VAL A 110 -25.56 18.00 27.37
C VAL A 110 -24.33 17.14 27.12
N VAL A 111 -24.40 16.29 26.11
CA VAL A 111 -23.28 15.46 25.64
C VAL A 111 -22.39 16.31 24.76
N THR A 112 -21.12 16.41 25.16
CA THR A 112 -20.04 17.01 24.38
C THR A 112 -19.13 15.92 23.85
N THR A 113 -18.79 15.98 22.57
CA THR A 113 -17.79 15.11 21.92
C THR A 113 -16.53 15.90 21.65
N ARG A 114 -15.36 15.31 21.90
CA ARG A 114 -14.03 15.88 21.67
C ARG A 114 -13.28 15.00 20.68
N LEU A 115 -12.62 15.62 19.72
CA LEU A 115 -11.68 14.88 18.87
C LEU A 115 -10.44 14.48 19.68
N GLU A 116 -10.15 13.18 19.76
CA GLU A 116 -8.90 12.63 20.29
C GLU A 116 -7.96 12.28 19.12
N GLU A 117 -7.03 13.19 18.83
CA GLU A 117 -6.14 13.04 17.66
C GLU A 117 -5.02 12.03 17.90
N ASP A 118 -4.53 11.90 19.13
CA ASP A 118 -3.35 11.10 19.45
C ASP A 118 -3.54 9.62 19.06
N ALA A 119 -4.65 9.00 19.47
CA ALA A 119 -4.96 7.61 19.12
C ALA A 119 -5.09 7.39 17.60
N LEU A 120 -5.65 8.37 16.88
CA LEU A 120 -5.80 8.30 15.42
C LEU A 120 -4.47 8.50 14.69
N GLN A 121 -3.58 9.33 15.24
CA GLN A 121 -2.22 9.51 14.72
C GLN A 121 -1.38 8.24 14.91
N GLU A 122 -1.47 7.62 16.08
CA GLU A 122 -0.83 6.33 16.36
C GLU A 122 -1.36 5.24 15.42
N LEU A 123 -2.68 5.15 15.22
CA LEU A 123 -3.28 4.20 14.28
C LEU A 123 -2.82 4.44 12.82
N ALA A 124 -2.52 5.68 12.46
CA ALA A 124 -2.05 6.08 11.14
C ALA A 124 -0.52 6.13 11.03
N ALA A 125 0.22 5.48 11.92
CA ALA A 125 1.70 5.52 11.97
C ALA A 125 2.36 5.15 10.63
N ASP A 126 1.81 4.18 9.91
CA ASP A 126 2.34 3.73 8.61
C ASP A 126 1.74 4.49 7.42
N GLY A 127 0.71 5.30 7.66
CA GLY A 127 -0.04 6.02 6.64
C GLY A 127 -0.05 7.52 6.87
N THR A 128 -1.22 8.12 6.81
CA THR A 128 -1.38 9.57 7.00
C THR A 128 -2.63 9.86 7.80
N TYR A 129 -2.48 10.73 8.79
CA TYR A 129 -3.58 11.31 9.55
C TYR A 129 -4.15 12.54 8.84
N PHE A 130 -5.48 12.63 8.78
CA PHE A 130 -6.21 13.76 8.23
C PHE A 130 -7.12 14.38 9.30
N ARG A 131 -7.19 15.71 9.35
CA ARG A 131 -8.12 16.42 10.22
C ARG A 131 -9.28 16.96 9.40
N ILE A 132 -10.50 16.66 9.84
CA ILE A 132 -11.76 17.16 9.29
C ILE A 132 -12.41 18.03 10.36
N ALA A 133 -12.07 19.31 10.34
CA ALA A 133 -12.71 20.34 11.15
C ALA A 133 -13.83 21.03 10.37
N ARG A 134 -14.67 21.81 11.06
CA ARG A 134 -15.81 22.50 10.40
C ARG A 134 -15.39 23.49 9.31
N THR A 135 -14.23 24.10 9.45
CA THR A 135 -13.73 25.16 8.56
C THR A 135 -12.55 24.72 7.70
N SER A 136 -11.97 23.56 7.98
CA SER A 136 -10.76 23.06 7.30
C SER A 136 -10.76 21.55 7.24
N SER A 137 -10.63 20.99 6.05
CA SER A 137 -10.47 19.55 5.83
C SER A 137 -9.18 19.30 5.06
N SER A 138 -8.29 18.49 5.65
CA SER A 138 -7.09 18.02 4.95
C SER A 138 -7.35 16.76 4.11
N LEU A 139 -8.60 16.27 4.09
CA LEU A 139 -8.99 15.06 3.35
C LEU A 139 -8.82 15.22 1.82
N SER A 140 -8.72 16.45 1.32
CA SER A 140 -8.34 16.73 -0.07
C SER A 140 -6.96 16.16 -0.46
N SER A 141 -6.10 15.90 0.52
CA SER A 141 -4.76 15.30 0.31
C SER A 141 -4.77 13.76 0.33
N LEU A 142 -5.92 13.13 0.64
CA LEU A 142 -6.05 11.67 0.67
C LEU A 142 -5.72 11.04 -0.68
N THR A 143 -6.13 11.66 -1.77
CA THR A 143 -5.83 11.17 -3.13
C THR A 143 -4.33 11.10 -3.39
N THR A 144 -3.59 12.14 -3.02
CA THR A 144 -2.13 12.17 -3.14
C THR A 144 -1.47 11.11 -2.25
N ALA A 145 -2.02 10.85 -1.07
CA ALA A 145 -1.52 9.80 -0.19
C ALA A 145 -1.74 8.39 -0.79
N LEU A 146 -2.92 8.14 -1.37
CA LEU A 146 -3.23 6.88 -2.06
C LEU A 146 -2.39 6.68 -3.33
N GLU A 147 -2.15 7.73 -4.12
CA GLU A 147 -1.27 7.65 -5.30
C GLU A 147 0.19 7.29 -4.94
N ARG A 148 0.68 7.74 -3.77
CA ARG A 148 2.02 7.36 -3.29
C ARG A 148 2.08 5.91 -2.87
N LEU A 149 1.04 5.41 -2.22
CA LEU A 149 0.94 4.02 -1.83
C LEU A 149 1.01 3.12 -3.07
N ASP A 150 0.19 3.41 -4.07
CA ASP A 150 0.12 2.68 -5.33
C ASP A 150 1.49 2.61 -6.03
N ARG A 151 2.19 3.75 -6.15
CA ARG A 151 3.55 3.80 -6.71
C ARG A 151 4.59 3.01 -5.92
N THR A 152 4.44 2.93 -4.60
CA THR A 152 5.39 2.19 -3.74
C THR A 152 5.21 0.69 -3.93
N SER A 153 3.97 0.21 -4.09
CA SER A 153 3.65 -1.18 -4.42
C SER A 153 4.22 -1.60 -5.78
N PHE A 154 4.03 -0.79 -6.83
CA PHE A 154 4.61 -1.06 -8.15
C PHE A 154 6.14 -1.01 -8.14
N GLY A 155 6.74 -0.10 -7.37
CA GLY A 155 8.19 -0.02 -7.25
C GLY A 155 8.79 -1.23 -6.53
N ALA A 156 8.16 -1.71 -5.46
CA ALA A 156 8.63 -2.87 -4.69
C ALA A 156 8.55 -4.19 -5.49
N GLU A 157 7.56 -4.33 -6.37
CA GLU A 157 7.47 -5.48 -7.29
C GLU A 157 8.62 -5.48 -8.32
N GLU A 158 9.17 -4.31 -8.66
CA GLU A 158 10.34 -4.16 -9.54
C GLU A 158 11.69 -4.31 -8.77
N PHE A 159 11.64 -4.27 -7.43
CA PHE A 159 12.79 -4.51 -6.53
C PHE A 159 12.79 -5.91 -5.90
N GLU A 160 12.09 -6.90 -6.47
CA GLU A 160 12.56 -8.28 -6.29
C GLU A 160 13.99 -8.33 -6.82
N GLU A 161 14.94 -8.47 -5.88
CA GLU A 161 16.37 -8.57 -6.10
C GLU A 161 16.63 -9.47 -7.30
N TYR A 162 16.90 -8.85 -8.46
CA TYR A 162 17.36 -9.55 -9.64
C TYR A 162 18.70 -10.17 -9.23
N GLN A 163 18.68 -11.40 -8.70
CA GLN A 163 19.90 -12.10 -8.38
C GLN A 163 20.67 -12.17 -9.69
N GLU A 164 21.82 -11.52 -9.69
CA GLU A 164 22.68 -11.33 -10.84
C GLU A 164 23.22 -12.68 -11.32
N GLN A 165 22.38 -13.46 -12.00
CA GLN A 165 22.72 -14.77 -12.56
C GLN A 165 23.66 -14.65 -13.76
N TYR A 166 24.20 -13.45 -14.08
CA TYR A 166 25.16 -13.27 -15.16
C TYR A 166 26.47 -14.03 -14.90
N GLN A 167 26.76 -14.44 -13.66
CA GLN A 167 28.01 -15.14 -13.33
C GLN A 167 28.16 -16.44 -14.13
N TRP A 168 27.08 -17.19 -14.33
CA TRP A 168 27.09 -18.44 -15.10
C TRP A 168 27.30 -18.22 -16.62
N PRO A 169 26.55 -17.36 -17.32
CA PRO A 169 26.82 -17.07 -18.73
C PRO A 169 28.17 -16.36 -18.93
N LEU A 170 28.63 -15.53 -17.99
CA LEU A 170 29.96 -14.93 -18.04
C LEU A 170 31.07 -15.96 -17.86
N ALA A 171 30.92 -16.89 -16.90
CA ALA A 171 31.85 -18.00 -16.71
C ALA A 171 31.86 -18.94 -17.92
N LEU A 172 30.71 -19.21 -18.53
CA LEU A 172 30.60 -20.00 -19.75
C LEU A 172 31.29 -19.30 -20.93
N GLY A 173 31.09 -17.99 -21.09
CA GLY A 173 31.78 -17.19 -22.10
C GLY A 173 33.29 -17.20 -21.93
N LEU A 174 33.76 -17.03 -20.68
CA LEU A 174 35.19 -17.08 -20.36
C LEU A 174 35.80 -18.48 -20.64
N LEU A 175 35.08 -19.55 -20.29
CA LEU A 175 35.50 -20.92 -20.56
C LEU A 175 35.67 -21.19 -22.07
N LEU A 176 34.70 -20.74 -22.88
CA LEU A 176 34.75 -20.88 -24.34
C LEU A 176 35.96 -20.14 -24.94
N LEU A 177 36.26 -18.94 -24.43
CA LEU A 177 37.41 -18.14 -24.87
C LEU A 177 38.74 -18.83 -24.50
N LEU A 178 38.84 -19.42 -23.31
CA LEU A 178 40.01 -20.21 -22.92
C LEU A 178 40.18 -21.48 -23.78
N LEU A 179 39.08 -22.15 -24.10
CA LEU A 179 39.11 -23.30 -25.02
C LEU A 179 39.58 -22.88 -26.40
N GLU A 180 39.11 -21.75 -26.94
CA GLU A 180 39.57 -21.22 -28.22
C GLU A 180 41.10 -21.02 -28.23
N VAL A 181 41.68 -20.41 -27.20
CA VAL A 181 43.14 -20.20 -27.10
C VAL A 181 43.89 -21.54 -27.11
N VAL A 182 43.41 -22.54 -26.35
CA VAL A 182 44.04 -23.87 -26.27
C VAL A 182 43.92 -24.65 -27.59
N LEU A 183 42.80 -24.51 -28.31
CA LEU A 183 42.58 -25.16 -29.60
C LEU A 183 43.29 -24.44 -30.76
N SER A 184 43.42 -23.10 -30.71
CA SER A 184 44.06 -22.28 -31.74
C SER A 184 45.55 -22.62 -31.92
N ASP A 185 46.23 -23.04 -30.85
CA ASP A 185 47.62 -23.49 -30.92
C ASP A 185 47.80 -24.87 -31.60
N ARG A 186 46.72 -25.66 -31.79
CA ARG A 186 46.79 -26.97 -32.45
C ARG A 186 46.47 -26.97 -33.94
N VAL A 187 45.98 -25.86 -34.50
CA VAL A 187 45.62 -25.78 -35.92
C VAL A 187 46.27 -24.57 -36.57
N ARG A 188 47.59 -24.58 -36.64
CA ARG A 188 48.32 -23.89 -37.72
C ARG A 188 48.69 -24.92 -38.78
N PRO A 189 47.91 -25.12 -39.85
CA PRO A 189 48.45 -25.75 -41.03
C PRO A 189 49.47 -24.77 -41.62
N ALA A 190 50.74 -25.17 -41.64
CA ALA A 190 51.77 -24.44 -42.33
C ALA A 190 51.39 -24.33 -43.82
N SER A 191 50.93 -23.16 -44.25
CA SER A 191 50.81 -22.83 -45.66
C SER A 191 52.22 -22.65 -46.20
N ASN A 192 52.73 -23.67 -46.90
CA ASN A 192 54.06 -23.70 -47.49
C ASN A 192 54.07 -22.85 -48.77
N PRO A 193 54.81 -21.72 -48.86
CA PRO A 193 54.74 -20.84 -50.02
C PRO A 193 55.87 -21.12 -51.01
N PHE A 194 56.12 -22.37 -51.42
CA PHE A 194 57.09 -22.67 -52.49
C PHE A 194 56.81 -24.05 -53.10
N ALA A 195 55.89 -24.11 -54.07
CA ALA A 195 55.72 -25.28 -54.94
C ALA A 195 55.13 -24.87 -56.31
N GLU A 196 55.69 -23.84 -56.92
CA GLU A 196 55.43 -23.52 -58.32
C GLU A 196 56.74 -23.01 -58.90
N PHE A 197 57.46 -23.86 -59.63
CA PHE A 197 58.47 -23.57 -60.67
C PHE A 197 59.39 -24.79 -60.80
N SER A 198 59.03 -25.72 -61.70
CA SER A 198 59.94 -26.17 -62.77
C SER A 198 59.23 -27.21 -63.63
N THR A 199 58.77 -26.79 -64.79
CA THR A 199 58.57 -27.66 -65.96
C THR A 199 59.93 -28.20 -66.42
N PRO A 200 60.02 -29.45 -66.93
CA PRO A 200 61.21 -29.90 -67.64
C PRO A 200 61.10 -29.53 -69.12
N MET A 201 62.10 -28.83 -69.66
CA MET A 201 62.28 -28.67 -71.09
C MET A 201 63.62 -29.30 -71.52
N ASN A 202 63.48 -30.46 -72.15
CA ASN A 202 64.21 -30.97 -73.32
C ASN A 202 65.74 -31.15 -73.28
N SER A 203 66.19 -32.36 -73.61
CA SER A 203 67.01 -32.66 -74.81
C SER A 203 66.96 -34.16 -75.11
#